data_AF-A0A2K8XPD7-F1
#
_entry.id   AF-A0A2K8XPD7-F1
#
_cell.length_a   1.000
_cell.length_b   1.000
_cell.length_c   1.000
_cell.angle_alpha   90.00
_cell.angle_beta   90.00
_cell.angle_gamma   90.00
#
_symmetry.space_group_name_H-M   'P 1'
#
loop_
_entity.id
_entity.type
_entity.pdbx_description
1 polymer ?
#
loop_
_entity_poly.entity_id
_entity_poly.type
_entity_poly.pdbx_seq_one_letter_code
_entity_poly.pdbx_strand_id
1 'polypeptide(L)'
;MTKTINKIVSRLKKYPEAEYELNAESITVNPNNENGFPVTLTDNGNENFTVAFDFWHEEFYNENDALNCFAFGLSKDCRLKLTKKGNKPIKWTVESIENGIWKEDSTTGLFNLSFWKKSKFEFLQNDLIKSSKE
;
A
#
# COMPACT_ATOMS: atom_id res chain seq x y z
N MET A 1 -13.10 11.81 -13.24
CA MET A 1 -12.26 11.88 -12.03
C MET A 1 -13.15 12.17 -10.83
N THR A 2 -13.06 11.33 -9.80
CA THR A 2 -14.03 11.34 -8.69
C THR A 2 -13.69 12.36 -7.61
N LYS A 3 -14.64 12.64 -6.71
CA LYS A 3 -14.44 13.56 -5.57
C LYS A 3 -13.31 13.08 -4.66
N THR A 4 -13.23 11.77 -4.43
CA THR A 4 -12.21 11.12 -3.59
C THR A 4 -10.81 11.32 -4.16
N ILE A 5 -10.63 11.05 -5.46
CA ILE A 5 -9.35 11.24 -6.14
C ILE A 5 -8.91 12.71 -6.10
N ASN A 6 -9.83 13.65 -6.31
CA ASN A 6 -9.53 15.08 -6.21
C ASN A 6 -9.05 15.49 -4.79
N LYS A 7 -9.58 14.86 -3.74
CA LYS A 7 -9.08 15.06 -2.37
C LYS A 7 -7.64 14.56 -2.22
N ILE A 8 -7.32 13.40 -2.78
CA ILE A 8 -5.96 12.84 -2.73
C ILE A 8 -4.99 13.77 -3.46
N VAL A 9 -5.29 14.14 -4.70
CA VAL A 9 -4.46 15.09 -5.49
C VAL A 9 -4.24 16.39 -4.74
N SER A 10 -5.29 16.93 -4.09
CA SER A 10 -5.17 18.15 -3.29
C SER A 10 -4.25 17.98 -2.08
N ARG A 11 -4.24 16.81 -1.44
CA ARG A 11 -3.33 16.50 -0.32
C ARG A 11 -1.90 16.25 -0.79
N LEU A 12 -1.71 15.60 -1.94
CA LEU A 12 -0.39 15.34 -2.55
C LEU A 12 0.37 16.61 -2.92
N LYS A 13 -0.31 17.75 -3.13
CA LYS A 13 0.36 19.06 -3.30
C LYS A 13 1.30 19.46 -2.16
N LYS A 14 1.17 18.84 -0.97
CA LYS A 14 2.08 19.03 0.16
C LYS A 14 3.41 18.29 0.01
N TYR A 15 3.48 17.34 -0.91
CA TYR A 15 4.62 16.46 -1.17
C TYR A 15 5.00 16.59 -2.66
N PRO A 16 5.71 17.67 -3.05
CA PRO A 16 6.05 17.94 -4.45
C PRO A 16 6.94 16.86 -5.09
N GLU A 17 7.60 16.03 -4.27
CA GLU A 17 8.38 14.87 -4.69
C GLU A 17 7.51 13.64 -5.06
N ALA A 18 6.21 13.65 -4.74
CA ALA A 18 5.33 12.53 -5.02
C ALA A 18 5.06 12.41 -6.52
N GLU A 19 5.53 11.32 -7.13
CA GLU A 19 5.16 10.94 -8.49
C GLU A 19 3.88 10.10 -8.46
N TYR A 20 2.89 10.47 -9.27
CA TYR A 20 1.63 9.75 -9.33
C TYR A 20 1.03 9.71 -10.73
N GLU A 21 0.29 8.65 -10.99
CA GLU A 21 -0.46 8.39 -12.21
C GLU A 21 -1.96 8.51 -11.93
N LEU A 22 -2.68 9.12 -12.86
CA LEU A 22 -4.13 9.32 -12.75
C LEU A 22 -4.84 8.66 -13.92
N ASN A 23 -5.88 7.91 -13.59
CA ASN A 23 -6.87 7.44 -14.55
C ASN A 23 -8.26 7.96 -14.15
N ALA A 24 -9.31 7.57 -14.90
CA ALA A 24 -10.67 8.07 -14.67
C ALA A 24 -11.19 7.78 -13.25
N GLU A 25 -10.83 6.60 -12.72
CA GLU A 25 -11.35 5.98 -11.49
C GLU A 25 -10.26 5.61 -10.49
N SER A 26 -8.97 5.84 -10.81
CA SER A 26 -7.88 5.49 -9.90
C SER A 26 -6.77 6.53 -9.86
N ILE A 27 -6.04 6.50 -8.74
CA ILE A 27 -4.76 7.17 -8.57
C ILE A 27 -3.75 6.16 -8.03
N THR A 28 -2.56 6.15 -8.62
CA THR A 28 -1.42 5.36 -8.15
C THR A 28 -0.28 6.30 -7.82
N VAL A 29 0.22 6.25 -6.59
CA VAL A 29 1.43 6.97 -6.19
C VAL A 29 2.59 5.99 -6.25
N ASN A 30 3.61 6.35 -7.03
CA ASN A 30 4.81 5.56 -7.23
C ASN A 30 5.79 5.77 -6.06
N PRO A 31 6.58 4.76 -5.69
CA PRO A 31 7.54 4.90 -4.60
C PRO A 31 8.69 5.81 -5.01
N ASN A 32 9.17 6.64 -4.07
CA ASN A 32 10.30 7.54 -4.29
C ASN A 32 11.65 6.81 -4.39
N ASN A 33 11.70 5.52 -4.06
CA ASN A 33 12.92 4.71 -4.09
C ASN A 33 12.62 3.23 -4.38
N GLU A 34 13.68 2.46 -4.68
CA GLU A 34 13.59 1.03 -5.03
C GLU A 34 13.11 0.11 -3.91
N ASN A 35 13.10 0.58 -2.67
CA ASN A 35 12.62 -0.17 -1.51
C ASN A 35 11.18 0.17 -1.13
N GLY A 36 10.48 1.00 -1.93
CA GLY A 36 9.06 1.28 -1.71
C GLY A 36 8.14 0.34 -2.51
N PHE A 37 6.85 0.64 -2.49
CA PHE A 37 5.85 -0.05 -3.27
C PHE A 37 4.78 0.93 -3.77
N PRO A 38 4.18 0.69 -4.95
CA PRO A 38 3.10 1.54 -5.44
C PRO A 38 1.87 1.42 -4.54
N VAL A 39 1.22 2.56 -4.29
CA VAL A 39 -0.04 2.63 -3.54
C VAL A 39 -1.13 3.13 -4.47
N THR A 40 -2.17 2.32 -4.64
CA THR A 40 -3.29 2.65 -5.53
C THR A 40 -4.58 2.78 -4.73
N LEU A 41 -5.38 3.79 -5.05
CA LEU A 41 -6.79 3.84 -4.69
C LEU A 41 -7.63 3.84 -5.97
N THR A 42 -8.57 2.92 -6.04
CA THR A 42 -9.59 2.83 -7.09
C THR A 42 -10.96 3.10 -6.49
N ASP A 43 -11.72 4.00 -7.10
CA ASP A 43 -13.11 4.29 -6.79
C ASP A 43 -14.00 3.45 -7.71
N ASN A 44 -14.57 2.37 -7.16
CA ASN A 44 -15.38 1.41 -7.93
C ASN A 44 -16.84 1.88 -8.07
N GLY A 45 -17.16 3.10 -7.63
CA GLY A 45 -18.53 3.61 -7.57
C GLY A 45 -19.34 3.02 -6.42
N ASN A 46 -20.56 3.52 -6.21
CA ASN A 46 -21.49 3.04 -5.17
C ASN A 46 -20.87 2.97 -3.76
N GLU A 47 -20.03 3.96 -3.40
CA GLU A 47 -19.32 4.02 -2.11
C GLU A 47 -18.36 2.85 -1.85
N ASN A 48 -17.94 2.14 -2.90
CA ASN A 48 -16.96 1.07 -2.84
C ASN A 48 -15.60 1.55 -3.36
N PHE A 49 -14.55 1.23 -2.61
CA PHE A 49 -13.17 1.59 -2.93
C PHE A 49 -12.27 0.37 -2.78
N THR A 50 -11.25 0.27 -3.61
CA THR A 50 -10.16 -0.69 -3.42
C THR A 50 -8.87 0.06 -3.18
N VAL A 51 -8.16 -0.27 -2.12
CA VAL A 51 -6.79 0.19 -1.88
C VAL A 51 -5.85 -0.97 -2.11
N ALA A 52 -4.77 -0.75 -2.86
CA ALA A 52 -3.79 -1.78 -3.18
C ALA A 52 -2.36 -1.33 -2.86
N PHE A 53 -1.59 -2.25 -2.27
CA PHE A 53 -0.16 -2.15 -2.00
C PHE A 53 0.53 -3.27 -2.79
N ASP A 54 1.03 -2.96 -3.98
CA ASP A 54 1.49 -3.97 -4.94
C ASP A 54 0.39 -5.04 -5.19
N PHE A 55 0.63 -6.32 -4.85
CA PHE A 55 -0.34 -7.41 -5.05
C PHE A 55 -1.37 -7.55 -3.91
N TRP A 56 -1.11 -6.91 -2.76
CA TRP A 56 -2.08 -6.86 -1.67
C TRP A 56 -3.17 -5.83 -1.98
N HIS A 57 -4.42 -6.13 -1.65
CA HIS A 57 -5.53 -5.20 -1.78
C HIS A 57 -6.59 -5.45 -0.72
N GLU A 58 -7.35 -4.41 -0.41
CA GLU A 58 -8.50 -4.47 0.49
C GLU A 58 -9.63 -3.58 -0.04
N GLU A 59 -10.87 -4.05 0.16
CA GLU A 59 -12.07 -3.32 -0.21
C GLU A 59 -12.61 -2.53 0.99
N PHE A 60 -13.04 -1.30 0.72
CA PHE A 60 -13.60 -0.40 1.70
C PHE A 60 -14.97 0.09 1.22
N TYR A 61 -15.93 0.14 2.14
CA TYR A 61 -17.28 0.67 1.92
C TYR A 61 -17.46 2.05 2.56
N ASN A 62 -16.34 2.70 2.89
CA ASN A 62 -16.27 4.00 3.52
C ASN A 62 -15.09 4.79 2.93
N GLU A 63 -15.36 6.00 2.45
CA GLU A 63 -14.36 6.86 1.82
C GLU A 63 -13.20 7.19 2.77
N ASN A 64 -13.49 7.46 4.06
CA ASN A 64 -12.46 7.84 5.02
C ASN A 64 -11.54 6.67 5.35
N ASP A 65 -12.08 5.46 5.48
CA ASP A 65 -11.28 4.28 5.76
C ASP A 65 -10.35 3.95 4.58
N ALA A 66 -10.87 4.05 3.34
CA ALA A 66 -10.06 3.91 2.13
C ALA A 66 -8.94 4.97 2.07
N LEU A 67 -9.25 6.24 2.37
CA LEU A 67 -8.27 7.32 2.41
C LEU A 67 -7.23 7.14 3.51
N ASN A 68 -7.63 6.62 4.68
CA ASN A 68 -6.73 6.32 5.79
C ASN A 68 -5.78 5.17 5.43
N CYS A 69 -6.30 4.09 4.83
CA CYS A 69 -5.47 2.99 4.34
C CYS A 69 -4.50 3.44 3.23
N PHE A 70 -4.98 4.23 2.27
CA PHE A 70 -4.14 4.81 1.24
C PHE A 70 -3.01 5.67 1.82
N ALA A 71 -3.32 6.54 2.79
CA ALA A 71 -2.31 7.35 3.46
C ALA A 71 -1.34 6.49 4.31
N PHE A 72 -1.85 5.44 4.96
CA PHE A 72 -1.05 4.50 5.73
C PHE A 72 0.01 3.82 4.84
N GLY A 73 -0.37 3.31 3.67
CA GLY A 73 0.56 2.71 2.72
C GLY A 73 1.66 3.64 2.20
N LEU A 74 1.43 4.96 2.23
CA LEU A 74 2.42 5.98 1.85
C LEU A 74 3.32 6.42 3.01
N SER A 75 3.04 5.94 4.22
CA SER A 75 3.71 6.40 5.44
C SER A 75 4.83 5.48 5.89
N LYS A 76 5.73 6.02 6.71
CA LYS A 76 6.76 5.23 7.42
C LYS A 76 6.18 4.23 8.43
N ASP A 77 4.91 4.34 8.78
CA ASP A 77 4.29 3.46 9.77
C ASP A 77 3.78 2.15 9.16
N CYS A 78 3.81 2.03 7.82
CA CYS A 78 3.45 0.84 7.06
C CYS A 78 4.67 0.23 6.38
N ARG A 79 4.74 -1.10 6.34
CA ARG A 79 5.62 -1.81 5.40
C ARG A 79 4.93 -3.04 4.83
N LEU A 80 5.39 -3.45 3.66
CA LEU A 80 4.93 -4.65 2.98
C LEU A 80 6.02 -5.72 3.05
N LYS A 81 5.74 -6.81 3.76
CA LYS A 81 6.60 -7.97 3.88
C LYS A 81 6.27 -8.97 2.78
N LEU A 82 7.20 -9.13 1.84
CA LEU A 82 7.12 -10.09 0.77
C LEU A 82 7.75 -11.41 1.24
N THR A 83 6.96 -12.47 1.26
CA THR A 83 7.50 -13.84 1.37
C THR A 83 7.77 -14.37 -0.03
N LYS A 84 9.04 -14.62 -0.33
CA LYS A 84 9.51 -15.15 -1.61
C LYS A 84 9.87 -16.64 -1.47
N LYS A 85 9.56 -17.43 -2.50
CA LYS A 85 10.13 -18.78 -2.69
C LYS A 85 10.96 -18.84 -3.96
N GLY A 86 12.27 -19.03 -3.80
CA GLY A 86 13.21 -18.72 -4.88
C GLY A 86 13.22 -17.21 -5.12
N ASN A 87 12.99 -16.78 -6.36
CA ASN A 87 12.94 -15.36 -6.75
C ASN A 87 11.50 -14.84 -6.97
N LYS A 88 10.47 -15.64 -6.64
CA LYS A 88 9.07 -15.28 -6.85
C LYS A 88 8.38 -14.92 -5.54
N PRO A 89 7.81 -13.71 -5.40
CA PRO A 89 6.86 -13.39 -4.33
C PRO A 89 5.67 -14.35 -4.34
N ILE A 90 5.27 -14.83 -3.17
CA ILE A 90 4.11 -15.72 -3.01
C ILE A 90 3.14 -15.25 -1.92
N LYS A 91 3.57 -14.35 -1.03
CA LYS A 91 2.73 -13.73 -0.01
C LYS A 91 3.17 -12.29 0.20
N TRP A 92 2.19 -11.43 0.45
CA TRP A 92 2.33 -10.03 0.75
C TRP A 92 1.58 -9.79 2.06
N THR A 93 2.33 -9.44 3.09
CA THR A 93 1.82 -9.20 4.44
C THR A 93 2.00 -7.73 4.76
N VAL A 94 0.91 -7.03 5.03
CA VAL A 94 0.94 -5.65 5.52
C VAL A 94 1.35 -5.70 6.98
N GLU A 95 2.32 -4.88 7.35
CA GLU A 95 2.76 -4.72 8.72
C GLU A 95 2.69 -3.24 9.15
N SER A 96 2.19 -3.00 10.37
CA SER A 96 2.14 -1.71 11.04
C SER A 96 3.18 -1.61 12.16
N ILE A 97 3.70 -0.41 12.43
CA ILE A 97 4.58 -0.19 13.57
C ILE A 97 3.80 0.31 14.79
N GLU A 98 3.85 -0.47 15.87
CA GLU A 98 3.22 -0.13 17.15
C GLU A 98 4.26 -0.19 18.27
N ASN A 99 4.48 0.93 18.97
CA ASN A 99 5.45 1.03 20.07
C ASN A 99 6.86 0.54 19.67
N GLY A 100 7.28 0.82 18.44
CA GLY A 100 8.56 0.39 17.88
C GLY A 100 8.62 -1.08 17.43
N ILE A 101 7.49 -1.80 17.48
CA ILE A 101 7.39 -3.20 17.11
C ILE A 101 6.51 -3.34 15.88
N TRP A 102 7.02 -4.03 14.86
CA TRP A 102 6.24 -4.37 13.67
C TRP A 102 5.26 -5.49 13.96
N LYS A 103 4.00 -5.31 13.58
CA LYS A 103 2.92 -6.30 13.71
C LYS A 103 2.29 -6.59 12.36
N GLU A 104 1.94 -7.84 12.11
CA GLU A 104 1.22 -8.25 10.89
C GLU A 104 -0.26 -7.87 11.03
N ASP A 105 -0.79 -7.10 10.06
CA ASP A 105 -2.19 -6.70 10.02
C ASP A 105 -3.01 -7.68 9.17
N SER A 106 -2.60 -7.86 7.91
CA SER A 106 -3.32 -8.70 6.94
C SER A 106 -2.37 -9.30 5.90
N THR A 107 -2.80 -10.37 5.21
CA THR A 107 -1.97 -11.09 4.25
C THR A 107 -2.76 -11.56 3.04
N THR A 108 -2.23 -11.28 1.85
CA THR A 108 -2.68 -11.87 0.58
C THR A 108 -1.62 -12.82 0.06
N GLY A 109 -2.01 -13.99 -0.42
CA GLY A 109 -1.07 -15.01 -0.86
C GLY A 109 -1.55 -15.81 -2.06
N LEU A 110 -0.60 -16.24 -2.87
CA LEU A 110 -0.82 -17.17 -3.97
C LEU A 110 -0.68 -18.60 -3.46
N PHE A 111 -1.51 -19.51 -3.99
CA PHE A 111 -1.29 -20.93 -3.81
C PHE A 111 0.03 -21.34 -4.46
N ASN A 112 0.97 -21.90 -3.69
CA ASN A 112 2.26 -22.35 -4.19
C ASN A 112 2.60 -23.76 -3.68
N LEU A 113 2.79 -24.68 -4.62
CA LEU A 113 3.13 -26.09 -4.35
C LEU A 113 4.62 -26.33 -4.09
N SER A 114 5.49 -25.31 -4.21
CA SER A 114 6.93 -25.44 -3.95
C SER A 114 7.26 -25.46 -2.45
N PHE A 115 6.67 -26.38 -1.68
CA PHE A 115 6.83 -26.41 -0.21
C PHE A 115 8.29 -26.60 0.24
N TRP A 116 9.10 -27.30 -0.56
CA TRP A 116 10.52 -27.61 -0.30
C TRP A 116 11.50 -26.44 -0.50
N LYS A 117 11.11 -25.36 -1.18
CA LYS A 117 12.00 -24.21 -1.38
C LYS A 117 12.04 -23.35 -0.11
N LYS A 118 13.25 -22.99 0.33
CA LYS A 118 13.48 -22.07 1.45
C LYS A 118 12.81 -20.73 1.18
N SER A 119 12.07 -20.24 2.18
CA SER A 119 11.48 -18.90 2.15
C SER A 119 12.54 -17.83 2.35
N LYS A 120 12.41 -16.73 1.62
CA LYS A 120 13.14 -15.49 1.84
C LYS A 120 12.13 -14.38 2.13
N PHE A 121 12.56 -13.38 2.88
CA PHE A 121 11.75 -12.21 3.19
C PHE A 121 12.40 -10.97 2.61
N GLU A 122 11.56 -10.09 2.09
CA GLU A 122 11.92 -8.77 1.60
C GLU A 122 10.92 -7.79 2.18
N PHE A 123 11.38 -6.61 2.56
CA PHE A 123 10.56 -5.60 3.19
C PHE A 123 10.57 -4.36 2.30
N LEU A 124 9.40 -3.95 1.85
CA LEU A 124 9.20 -2.72 1.11
C LEU A 124 8.52 -1.70 2.03
N GLN A 125 8.93 -0.44 1.98
CA GLN A 125 8.45 0.61 2.85
C GLN A 125 8.51 1.96 2.14
N ASN A 126 7.39 2.69 2.16
CA ASN A 126 7.33 4.05 1.70
C ASN A 126 7.67 5.02 2.83
N ASP A 127 8.12 6.22 2.49
CA ASP A 127 8.50 7.25 3.45
C ASP A 127 8.00 8.66 3.10
N LEU A 128 7.07 8.75 2.15
CA LEU A 128 6.47 9.99 1.68
C LEU A 128 5.78 10.74 2.83
N ILE A 129 4.96 10.02 3.61
CA ILE A 129 4.31 10.56 4.80
C ILE A 129 5.15 10.19 6.02
N LYS A 130 5.68 11.21 6.71
CA LYS A 130 6.39 11.01 7.98
C LYS A 130 5.43 10.53 9.06
N SER A 131 5.95 9.77 10.03
CA SER A 131 5.17 9.27 11.16
C SER A 131 4.49 10.42 11.89
N SER A 132 3.25 10.21 12.32
CA SER A 132 2.48 11.21 13.08
C SER A 132 2.91 11.31 14.55
N LYS A 133 3.86 10.48 14.98
CA LYS A 133 4.46 10.49 16.33
C LYS A 133 5.91 11.01 16.25
N GLU A 134 6.07 12.32 16.12
CA GLU A 134 7.28 13.03 16.57
C GLU A 134 6.97 13.83 17.83
#